data_AF-A0A832VYY4-F1
#
_entry.id   AF-A0A832VYY4-F1
#
_cell.length_a   1.000
_cell.length_b   1.000
_cell.length_c   1.000
_cell.angle_alpha   90.00
_cell.angle_beta   90.00
_cell.angle_gamma   90.00
#
_symmetry.space_group_name_H-M   'P 1'
#
loop_
_entity.id
_entity.type
_entity.pdbx_description
1 polymer ?
#
loop_
_entity_poly.entity_id
_entity_poly.type
_entity_poly.pdbx_seq_one_letter_code
_entity_poly.pdbx_strand_id
1 'polypeptide(L)' 'MASGIEVHRGPRTVLKDVDFHLSEGEVVALVGPNGSGKTTLLEACAGLLPLTSGSVSWRSGTGSQRVVRDS' A
#
# COMPACT_ATOMS: atom_id res chain seq x y z
N MET A 1 -3.21 6.86 2.69
CA MET A 1 -1.81 6.98 3.17
C MET A 1 -1.27 5.59 3.39
N ALA A 2 -0.07 5.36 2.88
CA ALA A 2 0.72 4.15 3.07
C ALA A 2 2.00 4.54 3.81
N SER A 3 2.36 3.79 4.85
CA SER A 3 3.57 4.08 5.61
C SER A 3 4.36 2.83 5.95
N GLY A 4 5.65 2.83 5.60
CA GLY A 4 6.60 1.75 5.87
C GLY A 4 6.14 0.38 5.39
N ILE A 5 5.43 0.32 4.26
CA ILE A 5 4.81 -0.93 3.82
C ILE A 5 5.88 -1.93 3.39
N GLU A 6 5.90 -3.08 4.06
CA GLU A 6 6.67 -4.25 3.64
C GLU A 6 5.78 -5.45 3.36
N VAL A 7 6.15 -6.19 2.32
CA VAL A 7 5.47 -7.45 1.96
C VAL A 7 6.52 -8.47 1.55
N HIS A 8 6.52 -9.60 2.24
CA HIS A 8 7.33 -10.77 1.90
C HIS A 8 6.47 -11.88 1.28
N ARG A 9 6.97 -12.52 0.22
CA ARG A 9 6.38 -13.73 -0.36
C ARG A 9 7.46 -14.82 -0.37
N GLY A 10 7.37 -15.73 0.61
CA GLY A 10 8.43 -16.69 0.88
C GLY A 10 9.74 -15.97 1.24
N PRO A 11 10.89 -16.35 0.63
CA PRO A 11 12.18 -15.71 0.93
C PRO A 11 12.36 -14.33 0.27
N ARG A 12 11.40 -13.87 -0.53
CA ARG A 12 11.53 -12.66 -1.33
C ARG A 12 10.78 -11.49 -0.69
N THR A 13 11.49 -10.39 -0.45
CA THR A 13 10.89 -9.07 -0.20
C THR A 13 10.35 -8.52 -1.52
N VAL A 14 9.04 -8.32 -1.60
CA VAL A 14 8.35 -7.80 -2.81
C VAL A 14 8.15 -6.29 -2.71
N LEU A 15 7.76 -5.81 -1.53
CA LEU A 15 7.72 -4.40 -1.18
C LEU A 15 8.62 -4.18 0.02
N LYS A 16 9.43 -3.13 -0.04
CA LYS A 16 10.37 -2.76 1.01
C LYS A 16 10.21 -1.28 1.30
N ASP A 17 9.78 -0.97 2.52
CA ASP A 17 9.71 0.38 3.07
C ASP A 17 9.02 1.39 2.14
N VAL A 18 7.78 1.08 1.72
CA VAL A 18 7.04 1.93 0.77
C VAL A 18 6.15 2.92 1.53
N ASP A 19 6.46 4.21 1.35
CA ASP A 19 5.66 5.34 1.82
C ASP A 19 5.05 6.10 0.66
N PHE A 20 3.76 6.44 0.77
CA PHE A 20 3.14 7.44 -0.10
C PHE A 20 1.85 8.02 0.46
N HIS A 21 1.48 9.17 -0.09
CA HIS A 21 0.20 9.83 0.14
C HIS A 21 -0.48 10.10 -1.21
N LEU A 22 -1.80 9.89 -1.27
CA LEU A 22 -2.64 10.40 -2.36
C LEU A 22 -3.71 11.27 -1.72
N SER A 23 -3.84 12.49 -2.24
CA SER A 23 -4.88 13.44 -1.88
C SER A 23 -6.18 13.14 -2.62
N GLU A 24 -7.29 13.66 -2.11
CA GLU A 24 -8.57 13.58 -2.82
C GLU A 24 -8.49 14.31 -4.17
N GLY A 25 -8.97 13.65 -5.23
CA GLY A 25 -8.91 14.18 -6.59
C GLY A 25 -7.58 13.96 -7.32
N GLU A 26 -6.55 13.45 -6.65
CA GLU A 26 -5.30 13.09 -7.33
C GLU A 26 -5.44 11.80 -8.14
N VAL A 27 -4.90 11.83 -9.37
CA VAL A 27 -4.77 10.65 -10.23
C VAL A 27 -3.30 10.34 -10.38
N VAL A 28 -2.89 9.15 -9.95
CA VAL A 28 -1.50 8.69 -9.97
C VAL A 28 -1.38 7.42 -10.80
N ALA A 29 -0.36 7.36 -11.65
CA ALA A 29 0.00 6.15 -12.37
C ALA A 29 1.08 5.36 -11.63
N LEU A 30 0.80 4.10 -11.30
CA LEU A 30 1.80 3.17 -10.76
C LEU A 30 2.48 2.42 -11.91
N VAL A 31 3.71 2.81 -12.22
CA VAL A 31 4.48 2.27 -13.35
C VAL A 31 5.70 1.47 -12.90
N GLY A 32 6.17 0.55 -13.74
CA GLY A 32 7.37 -0.25 -13.49
C GLY A 32 7.37 -1.58 -14.24
N PRO A 33 8.51 -2.30 -14.30
CA PRO A 33 8.63 -3.59 -15.00
C PRO A 33 7.69 -4.69 -14.45
N ASN A 34 7.49 -5.75 -15.24
CA ASN A 34 6.79 -6.93 -14.74
C ASN A 34 7.53 -7.53 -13.54
N GLY A 35 6.79 -7.90 -12.50
CA GLY A 35 7.36 -8.41 -11.25
C GLY A 35 7.93 -7.36 -10.29
N SER A 36 7.75 -6.06 -10.55
CA SER A 36 8.20 -4.99 -9.65
C SER A 36 7.34 -4.79 -8.40
N GLY A 37 6.28 -5.59 -8.20
CA GLY A 37 5.41 -5.50 -7.03
C GLY A 37 4.17 -4.60 -7.17
N LYS A 38 3.85 -4.08 -8.37
CA LYS A 38 2.68 -3.20 -8.56
C LYS A 38 1.36 -3.79 -8.09
N THR A 39 1.03 -5.00 -8.56
CA THR A 39 -0.18 -5.72 -8.14
C THR A 39 -0.15 -5.97 -6.63
N THR A 40 1.00 -6.34 -6.07
CA THR A 40 1.18 -6.53 -4.63
C THR A 40 0.92 -5.24 -3.83
N LEU A 41 1.37 -4.09 -4.33
CA LEU A 41 1.11 -2.79 -3.70
C LEU A 41 -0.38 -2.44 -3.74
N LEU A 42 -1.05 -2.64 -4.88
CA LEU A 42 -2.49 -2.40 -5.01
C LEU A 42 -3.31 -3.33 -4.12
N GLU A 43 -2.97 -4.62 -4.05
CA GLU A 43 -3.61 -5.59 -3.15
C GLU A 43 -3.41 -5.21 -1.67
N ALA A 44 -2.20 -4.82 -1.27
CA ALA A 44 -1.91 -4.33 0.08
C ALA A 44 -2.76 -3.10 0.41
N CYS A 45 -2.84 -2.14 -0.52
CA CYS A 45 -3.62 -0.92 -0.34
C CYS A 45 -5.13 -1.17 -0.30
N ALA A 46 -5.62 -2.13 -1.09
CA ALA A 46 -7.00 -2.62 -1.09
C ALA A 46 -7.35 -3.41 0.19
N GLY A 47 -6.35 -3.71 1.01
CA GLY A 47 -6.49 -4.58 2.16
C GLY A 47 -6.79 -6.02 1.80
N LEU A 48 -6.30 -6.52 0.67
CA LEU A 48 -6.45 -7.91 0.24
C LEU A 48 -5.22 -8.77 0.58
N LEU A 49 -4.10 -8.12 0.94
CA LEU A 49 -2.85 -8.79 1.27
C LEU A 49 -2.36 -8.35 2.65
N PRO A 50 -1.93 -9.28 3.53
CA PRO A 50 -1.33 -8.94 4.81
C PRO A 50 0.02 -8.25 4.61
N LEU A 51 0.31 -7.30 5.49
CA LEU A 51 1.58 -6.62 5.55
C LEU A 51 2.53 -7.41 6.45
N THR A 52 3.83 -7.36 6.16
CA THR A 52 4.86 -7.80 7.11
C THR A 52 5.25 -6.67 8.07
N SER A 53 5.14 -5.43 7.60
CA SER A 53 5.38 -4.21 8.40
C SER A 53 4.58 -3.05 7.79
N GLY A 54 4.33 -2.03 8.61
CA GLY A 54 3.73 -0.78 8.18
C GLY A 54 2.21 -0.76 8.25
N SER A 55 1.61 0.25 7.62
CA SER A 55 0.16 0.42 7.61
C SER A 55 -0.37 1.10 6.35
N VAL A 56 -1.64 0.82 6.07
CA VAL A 56 -2.45 1.49 5.04
C VAL A 56 -3.68 2.08 5.72
N SER A 57 -3.93 3.35 5.47
CA SER A 57 -5.15 4.03 5.90
C SER A 57 -5.81 4.78 4.74
N TRP A 58 -7.14 4.80 4.76
CA TRP A 58 -7.97 5.55 3.81
C TRP A 58 -8.63 6.72 4.50
N ARG A 59 -8.85 7.80 3.76
CA ARG A 59 -9.68 8.91 4.20
C ARG A 59 -11.08 8.74 3.59
N SER A 60 -12.12 8.90 4.39
CA SER A 60 -13.50 8.98 3.91
C SER A 60 -13.81 10.39 3.41
N GLY A 61 -14.85 10.55 2.59
CA GLY A 61 -15.36 11.87 2.18
C GLY A 61 -15.88 12.72 3.35
N THR A 62 -16.02 12.17 4.56
CA THR A 62 -16.34 12.93 5.79
C THR A 62 -15.09 13.43 6.52
N GLY A 63 -13.89 13.23 5.95
CA GLY A 63 -12.62 13.68 6.50
C GLY A 63 -12.02 12.73 7.55
N SER A 64 -12.70 11.65 7.93
CA SER A 64 -12.17 10.69 8.90
C SER A 64 -11.16 9.74 8.24
N GLN A 65 -10.07 9.45 8.94
CA GLN A 65 -9.07 8.48 8.51
C GLN A 65 -9.33 7.13 9.18
N ARG A 66 -9.33 6.05 8.40
CA ARG A 66 -9.49 4.68 8.88
C ARG A 66 -8.30 3.84 8.45
N VAL A 67 -7.68 3.14 9.40
CA VAL A 67 -6.71 2.09 9.07
C VAL A 67 -7.46 0.95 8.38
N VAL A 68 -7.02 0.61 7.17
CA VAL A 68 -7.56 -0.50 6.40
C VAL A 68 -6.73 -1.74 6.60
N ARG A 69 -5.42 -1.56 6.81
CA ARG A 69 -4.48 -2.63 7.17
C ARG A 69 -3.33 -2.10 8.01
N ASP A 70 -2.85 -2.97 8.89
CA ASP A 70 -1.62 -2.90 9.66
C ASP A 70 -1.00 -4.32 9.73
N SER A 71 0.26 -4.38 10.18
CA SER A 71 1.02 -5.62 10.43
C SER A 71 0.96 -6.05 11.88
#